data_AF-A0A8S2EIB6-F1
#
_entry.id   AF-A0A8S2EIB6-F1
#
_cell.length_a   1.000
_cell.length_b   1.000
_cell.length_c   1.000
_cell.angle_alpha   90.00
_cell.angle_beta   90.00
_cell.angle_gamma   90.00
#
_symmetry.space_group_name_H-M   'P 1'
#
loop_
_entity.id
_entity.type
_entity.pdbx_description
1 polymer ?
#
loop_
_entity_poly.entity_id
_entity_poly.type
_entity_poly.pdbx_seq_one_letter_code
_entity_poly.pdbx_strand_id
1 'polypeptide(L)'
;MQHPAGPFFQLDENEYKRAIDKYPELEAPSDIDYIQRTATASILVGRDAYFDNSTILEQFERIFKMLKYKREFKDHAIEFTVDNARTHTAKSHSVNDFGKSIATRCPVETINYVDSQGAKQTLDCYFRSGPNQGLSKGLLEIAKELKMTTTSNLKLNELQKLLVDHPTFSTTSRLEQLGDRYNIKVMFCPKFHSELNAIEGLWCSQKQF
;
A
#
# COMPACT_ATOMS: atom_id res chain seq x y z
N MET A 1 -9.60 -8.02 25.75
CA MET A 1 -10.88 -8.66 25.40
C MET A 1 -10.57 -9.66 24.29
N GLN A 2 -10.94 -10.94 24.40
CA GLN A 2 -10.53 -11.95 23.41
C GLN A 2 -11.38 -11.80 22.14
N HIS A 3 -10.74 -11.67 20.97
CA HIS A 3 -11.47 -11.62 19.70
C HIS A 3 -12.34 -12.88 19.55
N PRO A 4 -13.62 -12.79 19.16
CA PRO A 4 -14.57 -13.90 19.21
C PRO A 4 -14.18 -15.11 18.33
N ALA A 5 -13.29 -14.92 17.35
CA ALA A 5 -12.76 -15.98 16.48
C ALA A 5 -11.35 -16.48 16.87
N GLY A 6 -10.77 -16.00 17.98
CA GLY A 6 -9.36 -16.20 18.28
C GLY A 6 -8.41 -15.47 17.30
N PRO A 7 -7.08 -15.56 17.50
CA PRO A 7 -6.12 -15.00 16.57
C PRO A 7 -6.05 -15.84 15.29
N PHE A 8 -6.19 -15.20 14.13
CA PHE A 8 -6.12 -15.88 12.83
C PHE A 8 -4.72 -16.47 12.55
N PHE A 9 -3.68 -15.81 13.07
CA PHE A 9 -2.30 -16.20 12.90
C PHE A 9 -1.54 -15.90 14.19
N GLN A 10 -0.69 -16.80 14.67
CA GLN A 10 0.11 -16.57 15.88
C GLN A 10 1.47 -17.23 15.76
N LEU A 11 2.50 -16.49 16.18
CA LEU A 11 3.83 -17.03 16.41
C LEU A 11 3.94 -17.61 17.82
N ASP A 12 4.65 -18.72 17.96
CA ASP A 12 5.09 -19.18 19.26
C ASP A 12 6.13 -18.21 19.87
N GLU A 13 6.52 -18.44 21.12
CA GLU A 13 7.46 -17.56 21.82
C GLU A 13 8.84 -17.48 21.14
N ASN A 14 9.36 -18.61 20.64
CA ASN A 14 10.65 -18.65 19.98
C ASN A 14 10.59 -18.03 18.58
N GLU A 15 9.52 -18.29 17.84
CA GLU A 15 9.24 -17.67 16.55
C GLU A 15 9.12 -16.15 16.69
N TYR A 16 8.36 -15.68 17.68
CA TYR A 16 8.17 -14.26 17.93
C TYR A 16 9.47 -13.58 18.37
N LYS A 17 10.25 -14.23 19.24
CA LYS A 17 11.57 -13.71 19.64
C LYS A 17 12.48 -13.48 18.44
N ARG A 18 12.57 -14.44 17.53
CA ARG A 18 13.33 -14.27 16.27
C ARG A 18 12.75 -13.17 15.38
N ALA A 19 11.44 -12.94 15.44
CA ALA A 19 10.78 -11.88 14.70
C ALA A 19 11.15 -10.50 15.22
N ILE A 20 11.05 -10.29 16.54
CA ILE A 20 11.39 -9.00 17.17
C ILE A 20 12.88 -8.70 17.10
N ASP A 21 13.76 -9.72 17.13
CA ASP A 21 15.21 -9.55 16.95
C ASP A 21 15.55 -8.88 15.60
N LYS A 22 14.73 -9.10 14.56
CA LYS A 22 14.88 -8.46 13.25
C LYS A 22 13.95 -7.26 13.03
N TYR A 23 12.80 -7.26 13.69
CA TYR A 23 11.78 -6.22 13.56
C TYR A 23 11.33 -5.75 14.96
N PRO A 24 12.15 -4.96 15.66
CA PRO A 24 11.83 -4.47 17.00
C PRO A 24 10.53 -3.67 17.06
N GLU A 25 10.12 -3.05 15.94
CA GLU A 25 8.88 -2.32 15.81
C GLU A 25 7.62 -3.18 15.98
N LEU A 26 7.73 -4.51 15.96
CA LEU A 26 6.60 -5.40 16.27
C LEU A 26 6.14 -5.26 17.74
N GLU A 27 6.99 -4.75 18.63
CA GLU A 27 6.68 -4.42 20.02
C GLU A 27 6.56 -2.91 20.27
N ALA A 28 6.80 -2.08 19.25
CA ALA A 28 6.64 -0.64 19.40
C ALA A 28 5.15 -0.30 19.65
N PRO A 29 4.87 0.79 20.38
CA PRO A 29 3.52 1.31 20.49
C PRO A 29 2.93 1.53 19.09
N SER A 30 1.71 1.02 18.87
CA SER A 30 0.92 1.22 17.67
C SER A 30 -0.43 1.77 18.08
N ASP A 31 -1.05 2.56 17.20
CA ASP A 31 -2.44 2.99 17.34
C ASP A 31 -3.43 1.82 17.20
N ILE A 32 -2.93 0.66 16.73
CA ILE A 32 -3.67 -0.58 16.59
C ILE A 32 -3.37 -1.48 17.79
N ASP A 33 -4.41 -1.87 18.53
CA ASP A 33 -4.28 -2.80 19.65
C ASP A 33 -4.12 -4.23 19.14
N TYR A 34 -2.87 -4.64 18.90
CA TYR A 34 -2.55 -6.01 18.51
C TYR A 34 -2.56 -6.95 19.70
N ILE A 35 -3.21 -8.10 19.52
CA ILE A 35 -3.05 -9.21 20.45
C ILE A 35 -1.56 -9.66 20.40
N GLN A 36 -1.01 -10.04 21.55
CA GLN A 36 0.41 -10.38 21.67
C GLN A 36 0.79 -11.54 20.74
N ARG A 37 1.93 -11.40 20.03
CA ARG A 37 2.49 -12.43 19.11
C ARG A 37 1.60 -12.79 17.92
N THR A 38 0.62 -11.95 17.58
CA THR A 38 -0.24 -12.13 16.41
C THR A 38 -0.28 -10.86 15.56
N ALA A 39 -0.77 -11.03 14.32
CA ALA A 39 -1.17 -9.95 13.44
C ALA A 39 -2.65 -9.56 13.61
N THR A 40 -3.39 -10.24 14.50
CA THR A 40 -4.79 -9.92 14.81
C THR A 40 -4.86 -8.68 15.69
N ALA A 41 -5.51 -7.64 15.17
CA ALA A 41 -5.88 -6.45 15.91
C ALA A 41 -7.27 -6.62 16.54
N SER A 42 -7.45 -6.14 17.77
CA SER A 42 -8.78 -5.93 18.34
C SER A 42 -9.34 -4.58 17.90
N ILE A 43 -10.62 -4.56 17.50
CA ILE A 43 -11.38 -3.33 17.27
C ILE A 43 -12.42 -3.24 18.38
N LEU A 44 -12.49 -2.11 19.06
CA LEU A 44 -13.58 -1.77 19.98
C LEU A 44 -14.65 -0.99 19.21
N VAL A 45 -15.73 -1.70 18.84
CA VAL A 45 -16.89 -1.10 18.16
C VAL A 45 -17.44 0.07 19.00
N GLY A 46 -17.67 1.21 18.36
CA GLY A 46 -18.16 2.44 19.01
C GLY A 46 -17.08 3.33 19.65
N ARG A 47 -15.81 2.88 19.67
CA ARG A 47 -14.66 3.69 20.11
C ARG A 47 -13.63 3.89 19.00
N ASP A 48 -13.35 2.84 18.24
CA ASP A 48 -12.31 2.86 17.22
C ASP A 48 -12.92 3.18 15.85
N ALA A 49 -12.27 4.09 15.12
CA ALA A 49 -12.67 4.44 13.77
C ALA A 49 -12.41 3.29 12.79
N TYR A 50 -13.06 3.33 11.62
CA TYR A 50 -12.78 2.39 10.53
C TYR A 50 -11.30 2.42 10.17
N PHE A 51 -10.70 1.26 9.87
CA PHE A 51 -9.32 1.20 9.40
C PHE A 51 -9.18 2.00 8.10
N ASP A 52 -8.28 2.98 8.11
CA ASP A 52 -7.89 3.69 6.91
C ASP A 52 -6.85 2.88 6.11
N ASN A 53 -6.43 3.41 4.95
CA ASN A 53 -5.44 2.73 4.11
C ASN A 53 -4.11 2.48 4.83
N SER A 54 -3.70 3.40 5.72
CA SER A 54 -2.46 3.29 6.46
C SER A 54 -2.56 2.18 7.50
N THR A 55 -3.66 2.15 8.26
CA THR A 55 -3.95 1.11 9.24
C THR A 55 -4.04 -0.28 8.61
N ILE A 56 -4.62 -0.40 7.41
CA ILE A 56 -4.64 -1.68 6.69
C ILE A 56 -3.24 -2.10 6.24
N LEU A 57 -2.47 -1.20 5.65
CA LEU A 57 -1.11 -1.51 5.20
C LEU A 57 -0.21 -1.90 6.37
N GLU A 58 -0.37 -1.28 7.53
CA GLU A 58 0.35 -1.65 8.75
C GLU A 58 0.04 -3.09 9.18
N GLN A 59 -1.23 -3.51 9.15
CA GLN A 59 -1.63 -4.88 9.46
C GLN A 59 -1.03 -5.89 8.47
N PHE A 60 -1.05 -5.60 7.17
CA PHE A 60 -0.41 -6.44 6.16
C PHE A 60 1.11 -6.51 6.34
N GLU A 61 1.75 -5.37 6.62
CA GLU A 61 3.19 -5.32 6.85
C GLU A 61 3.58 -6.12 8.09
N ARG A 62 2.79 -6.04 9.17
CA ARG A 62 2.96 -6.85 10.38
C ARG A 62 2.90 -8.34 10.07
N ILE A 63 1.87 -8.83 9.39
CA ILE A 63 1.78 -10.26 9.06
C ILE A 63 2.91 -10.70 8.12
N PHE A 64 3.29 -9.89 7.13
CA PHE A 64 4.41 -10.19 6.22
C PHE A 64 5.74 -10.35 6.96
N LYS A 65 6.01 -9.48 7.94
CA LYS A 65 7.19 -9.59 8.81
C LYS A 65 7.20 -10.88 9.63
N MET A 66 6.04 -11.31 10.11
CA MET A 66 5.91 -12.47 11.00
C MET A 66 5.91 -13.81 10.25
N LEU A 67 5.32 -13.89 9.05
CA LEU A 67 5.10 -15.14 8.32
C LEU A 67 6.38 -15.96 8.11
N LYS A 68 7.48 -15.31 7.78
CA LYS A 68 8.76 -15.98 7.53
C LYS A 68 9.35 -16.68 8.77
N TYR A 69 8.82 -16.40 9.96
CA TYR A 69 9.23 -17.05 11.21
C TYR A 69 8.36 -18.22 11.60
N LYS A 70 7.17 -18.34 10.98
CA LYS A 70 6.24 -19.42 11.24
C LYS A 70 6.80 -20.73 10.68
N ARG A 71 7.18 -21.65 11.56
CA ARG A 71 7.83 -22.90 11.20
C ARG A 71 6.94 -23.76 10.30
N GLU A 72 5.64 -23.74 10.53
CA GLU A 72 4.65 -24.47 9.75
C GLU A 72 4.55 -23.96 8.31
N PHE A 73 4.99 -22.74 8.03
CA PHE A 73 5.03 -22.17 6.67
C PHE A 73 6.43 -22.14 6.08
N LYS A 74 7.41 -22.76 6.75
CA LYS A 74 8.77 -22.84 6.25
C LYS A 74 8.75 -23.58 4.91
N ASP A 75 9.47 -23.03 3.94
CA ASP A 75 9.61 -23.59 2.59
C ASP A 75 8.29 -23.62 1.78
N HIS A 76 7.26 -22.89 2.22
CA HIS A 76 6.03 -22.68 1.46
C HIS A 76 6.06 -21.37 0.69
N ALA A 77 5.54 -21.39 -0.53
CA ALA A 77 5.18 -20.18 -1.25
C ALA A 77 3.86 -19.64 -0.69
N ILE A 78 3.89 -18.41 -0.18
CA ILE A 78 2.72 -17.77 0.44
C ILE A 78 2.19 -16.71 -0.52
N GLU A 79 0.92 -16.85 -0.88
CA GLU A 79 0.19 -15.86 -1.68
C GLU A 79 -0.97 -15.30 -0.83
N PHE A 80 -1.15 -13.98 -0.87
CA PHE A 80 -2.27 -13.31 -0.23
C PHE A 80 -3.36 -13.04 -1.25
N THR A 81 -4.56 -13.53 -0.95
CA THR A 81 -5.76 -13.20 -1.73
C THR A 81 -6.59 -12.22 -0.92
N VAL A 82 -6.83 -11.03 -1.47
CA VAL A 82 -7.53 -9.93 -0.80
C VAL A 82 -8.72 -9.51 -1.64
N ASP A 83 -9.78 -9.02 -0.99
CA ASP A 83 -10.89 -8.43 -1.70
C ASP A 83 -10.47 -7.10 -2.35
N ASN A 84 -11.04 -6.82 -3.52
CA ASN A 84 -10.82 -5.58 -4.26
C ASN A 84 -11.61 -4.41 -3.63
N ALA A 85 -11.36 -4.14 -2.35
CA ALA A 85 -11.84 -2.95 -1.67
C ALA A 85 -11.01 -1.72 -2.05
N ARG A 86 -11.67 -0.56 -2.14
CA ARG A 86 -11.00 0.72 -2.45
C ARG A 86 -9.82 1.02 -1.53
N THR A 87 -9.91 0.57 -0.27
CA THR A 87 -8.87 0.76 0.74
C THR A 87 -7.60 0.00 0.42
N HIS A 88 -7.71 -1.18 -0.19
CA HIS A 88 -6.58 -2.04 -0.55
C HIS A 88 -5.95 -1.64 -1.88
N THR A 89 -6.73 -1.02 -2.77
CA THR A 89 -6.29 -0.50 -4.07
C THR A 89 -5.87 0.96 -4.05
N ALA A 90 -5.69 1.55 -2.86
CA ALA A 90 -5.29 2.94 -2.75
C ALA A 90 -3.94 3.14 -3.45
N LYS A 91 -3.96 4.00 -4.48
CA LYS A 91 -2.74 4.41 -5.19
C LYS A 91 -1.91 5.30 -4.28
N SER A 92 -0.59 5.24 -4.38
CA SER A 92 0.30 6.18 -3.70
C SER A 92 0.15 7.60 -4.25
N HIS A 93 -0.17 7.73 -5.54
CA HIS A 93 -0.34 9.00 -6.24
C HIS A 93 -1.18 8.80 -7.52
N SER A 94 -1.86 9.84 -7.98
CA SER A 94 -2.53 9.87 -9.28
C SER A 94 -1.86 10.87 -10.21
N VAL A 95 -1.82 10.58 -11.51
CA VAL A 95 -1.39 11.58 -12.53
C VAL A 95 -2.23 12.86 -12.45
N ASN A 96 -3.47 12.75 -11.99
CA ASN A 96 -4.39 13.87 -11.80
C ASN A 96 -4.01 14.77 -10.63
N ASP A 97 -3.07 14.38 -9.77
CA ASP A 97 -2.60 15.15 -8.62
C ASP A 97 -1.40 16.05 -8.96
N PHE A 98 -0.85 15.93 -10.17
CA PHE A 98 0.29 16.75 -10.61
C PHE A 98 -0.17 17.99 -11.39
N GLY A 99 0.62 19.06 -11.31
CA GLY A 99 0.48 20.23 -12.17
C GLY A 99 1.30 20.11 -13.45
N LYS A 100 1.04 21.00 -14.42
CA LYS A 100 1.69 20.95 -15.75
C LYS A 100 3.17 21.38 -15.70
N SER A 101 3.45 22.48 -15.00
CA SER A 101 4.69 23.23 -15.11
C SER A 101 5.61 23.02 -13.90
N ILE A 102 6.86 23.49 -14.01
CA ILE A 102 7.80 23.53 -12.88
C ILE A 102 7.23 24.35 -11.73
N ALA A 103 7.54 23.96 -10.50
CA ALA A 103 7.08 24.61 -9.26
C ALA A 103 5.55 24.64 -9.12
N THR A 104 4.86 23.66 -9.69
CA THR A 104 3.41 23.47 -9.50
C THR A 104 3.11 22.24 -8.62
N ARG A 105 1.83 21.92 -8.43
CA ARG A 105 1.37 20.86 -7.54
C ARG A 105 2.09 19.52 -7.83
N CYS A 106 2.66 18.92 -6.79
CA CYS A 106 3.32 17.62 -6.84
C CYS A 106 3.10 16.94 -5.47
N PRO A 107 2.36 15.83 -5.38
CA PRO A 107 1.99 15.23 -4.11
C PRO A 107 3.11 14.39 -3.47
N VAL A 108 4.14 14.03 -4.24
CA VAL A 108 5.18 13.08 -3.83
C VAL A 108 6.55 13.59 -4.23
N GLU A 109 7.58 13.23 -3.45
CA GLU A 109 8.97 13.59 -3.75
C GLU A 109 9.60 12.65 -4.78
N THR A 110 9.25 11.36 -4.71
CA THR A 110 9.78 10.32 -5.59
C THR A 110 8.67 9.36 -6.00
N ILE A 111 8.83 8.76 -7.17
CA ILE A 111 7.97 7.69 -7.66
C ILE A 111 8.83 6.47 -7.96
N ASN A 112 8.57 5.37 -7.27
CA ASN A 112 9.19 4.08 -7.57
C ASN A 112 8.27 3.29 -8.51
N TYR A 113 8.83 2.73 -9.58
CA TYR A 113 8.07 1.94 -10.54
C TYR A 113 8.95 0.83 -11.15
N VAL A 114 8.31 -0.15 -11.77
CA VAL A 114 9.01 -1.19 -12.54
C VAL A 114 8.82 -0.87 -14.02
N ASP A 115 9.90 -0.75 -14.79
CA ASP A 115 9.81 -0.47 -16.22
C ASP A 115 9.36 -1.68 -17.04
N SER A 116 9.21 -1.49 -18.36
CA SER A 116 8.80 -2.56 -19.27
C SER A 116 9.79 -3.73 -19.39
N GLN A 117 11.00 -3.59 -18.85
CA GLN A 117 12.02 -4.64 -18.80
C GLN A 117 12.08 -5.34 -17.44
N GLY A 118 11.19 -4.98 -16.51
CA GLY A 118 11.15 -5.55 -15.17
C GLY A 118 12.19 -4.94 -14.21
N ALA A 119 12.88 -3.87 -14.60
CA ALA A 119 13.85 -3.22 -13.73
C ALA A 119 13.17 -2.18 -12.81
N LYS A 120 13.59 -2.15 -11.55
CA LYS A 120 13.13 -1.16 -10.57
C LYS A 120 13.76 0.19 -10.89
N GLN A 121 12.92 1.20 -11.08
CA GLN A 121 13.28 2.58 -11.38
C GLN A 121 12.76 3.51 -10.28
N THR A 122 13.47 4.62 -10.09
CA THR A 122 13.05 5.72 -9.22
C THR A 122 13.06 7.01 -10.03
N LEU A 123 11.94 7.73 -10.03
CA LEU A 123 11.81 9.05 -10.60
C LEU A 123 11.78 10.09 -9.48
N ASP A 124 12.73 11.02 -9.49
CA ASP A 124 12.70 12.21 -8.64
C ASP A 124 11.69 13.22 -9.18
N CYS A 125 10.69 13.59 -8.39
CA CYS A 125 9.70 14.60 -8.76
C CYS A 125 10.16 16.04 -8.48
N TYR A 126 11.40 16.22 -7.99
CA TYR A 126 11.99 17.52 -7.70
C TYR A 126 13.38 17.62 -8.35
N PHE A 127 13.76 18.82 -8.79
CA PHE A 127 15.10 19.02 -9.33
C PHE A 127 16.14 18.91 -8.21
N ARG A 128 17.06 17.96 -8.34
CA ARG A 128 18.16 17.75 -7.39
C ARG A 128 19.30 18.77 -7.54
N SER A 129 19.44 19.37 -8.72
CA SER A 129 20.49 20.33 -9.05
C SER A 129 20.04 21.28 -10.18
N GLY A 130 20.88 22.28 -10.48
CA GLY A 130 20.64 23.24 -11.55
C GLY A 130 19.78 24.45 -11.14
N PRO A 131 19.35 25.29 -12.10
CA PRO A 131 18.67 26.55 -11.82
C PRO A 131 17.30 26.39 -11.15
N ASN A 132 16.69 25.20 -11.25
CA ASN A 132 15.40 24.88 -10.65
C ASN A 132 15.52 24.03 -9.38
N GLN A 133 16.71 23.90 -8.79
CA GLN A 133 16.95 23.04 -7.62
C GLN A 133 15.92 23.29 -6.51
N GLY A 134 15.35 22.19 -5.98
CA GLY A 134 14.33 22.24 -4.93
C GLY A 134 12.91 22.54 -5.43
N LEU A 135 12.72 22.86 -6.71
CA LEU A 135 11.39 23.02 -7.31
C LEU A 135 10.85 21.68 -7.80
N SER A 136 9.53 21.54 -7.82
CA SER A 136 8.84 20.36 -8.35
C SER A 136 8.91 20.31 -9.88
N LYS A 137 9.09 19.11 -10.43
CA LYS A 137 9.01 18.79 -11.85
C LYS A 137 7.54 18.53 -12.18
N GLY A 138 6.88 19.50 -12.83
CA GLY A 138 5.51 19.27 -13.33
C GLY A 138 5.47 18.15 -14.39
N LEU A 139 4.26 17.73 -14.78
CA LEU A 139 4.06 16.63 -15.73
C LEU A 139 4.79 16.82 -17.06
N LEU A 140 4.96 18.06 -17.54
CA LEU A 140 5.69 18.31 -18.78
C LEU A 140 7.17 17.91 -18.66
N GLU A 141 7.80 18.19 -17.52
CA GLU A 141 9.20 17.85 -17.31
C GLU A 141 9.37 16.35 -17.03
N ILE A 142 8.47 15.78 -16.22
CA ILE A 142 8.42 14.32 -16.01
C ILE A 142 8.29 13.58 -17.34
N ALA A 143 7.39 14.01 -18.23
CA ALA A 143 7.22 13.38 -19.53
C ALA A 143 8.50 13.43 -20.41
N LYS A 144 9.28 14.52 -20.34
CA LYS A 144 10.58 14.60 -21.04
C LYS A 144 11.62 13.66 -20.44
N GLU A 145 11.70 13.56 -19.10
CA GLU A 145 12.62 12.63 -18.43
C GLU A 145 12.30 11.17 -18.76
N LEU A 146 11.01 10.86 -18.86
CA LEU A 146 10.51 9.57 -19.33
C LEU A 146 10.61 9.38 -20.86
N LYS A 147 11.26 10.32 -21.57
CA LYS A 147 11.50 10.30 -23.02
C LYS A 147 10.22 10.18 -23.85
N MET A 148 9.10 10.68 -23.34
CA MET A 148 7.84 10.71 -24.09
C MET A 148 7.86 11.83 -25.14
N THR A 149 7.17 11.62 -26.25
CA THR A 149 7.05 12.63 -27.30
C THR A 149 6.16 13.78 -26.81
N THR A 150 6.78 14.87 -26.34
CA THR A 150 6.06 16.06 -25.89
C THR A 150 6.26 17.23 -26.83
N THR A 151 5.20 18.00 -27.09
CA THR A 151 5.30 19.35 -27.68
C THR A 151 5.12 20.40 -26.60
N SER A 152 5.72 21.59 -26.78
CA SER A 152 5.65 22.70 -25.81
C SER A 152 4.22 23.18 -25.53
N ASN A 153 3.28 22.90 -26.42
CA ASN A 153 1.89 23.37 -26.36
C ASN A 153 0.90 22.36 -25.73
N LEU A 154 1.35 21.19 -25.27
CA LEU A 154 0.45 20.19 -24.67
C LEU A 154 -0.30 20.76 -23.47
N LYS A 155 -1.62 20.59 -23.44
CA LYS A 155 -2.46 20.94 -22.30
C LYS A 155 -2.29 19.92 -21.17
N LEU A 156 -2.65 20.31 -19.95
CA LEU A 156 -2.53 19.44 -18.77
C LEU A 156 -3.27 18.10 -18.99
N ASN A 157 -4.49 18.13 -19.50
CA ASN A 157 -5.29 16.93 -19.75
C ASN A 157 -4.66 16.00 -20.81
N GLU A 158 -3.91 16.55 -21.76
CA GLU A 158 -3.22 15.76 -22.78
C GLU A 158 -1.98 15.07 -22.17
N LEU A 159 -1.24 15.77 -21.32
CA LEU A 159 -0.14 15.18 -20.55
C LEU A 159 -0.62 14.09 -19.60
N GLN A 160 -1.75 14.30 -18.91
CA GLN A 160 -2.35 13.29 -18.04
C GLN A 160 -2.73 12.04 -18.83
N LYS A 161 -3.38 12.19 -20.00
CA LYS A 161 -3.71 11.06 -20.88
C LYS A 161 -2.47 10.35 -21.42
N LEU A 162 -1.40 11.09 -21.73
CA LEU A 162 -0.16 10.51 -22.22
C LEU A 162 0.53 9.67 -21.13
N LEU A 163 0.49 10.12 -19.88
CA LEU A 163 1.22 9.52 -18.77
C LEU A 163 0.41 8.48 -17.98
N VAL A 164 -0.92 8.46 -18.08
CA VAL A 164 -1.77 7.57 -17.26
C VAL A 164 -1.44 6.09 -17.43
N ASP A 165 -1.02 5.70 -18.63
CA ASP A 165 -0.66 4.31 -18.96
C ASP A 165 0.85 4.03 -18.76
N HIS A 166 1.65 5.05 -18.43
CA HIS A 166 3.08 4.87 -18.22
C HIS A 166 3.32 4.10 -16.91
N PRO A 167 4.26 3.13 -16.86
CA PRO A 167 4.61 2.38 -15.65
C PRO A 167 4.79 3.22 -14.38
N THR A 168 5.37 4.42 -14.51
CA THR A 168 5.52 5.42 -13.43
C THR A 168 4.20 5.83 -12.76
N PHE A 169 3.11 5.90 -13.52
CA PHE A 169 1.77 6.19 -13.02
C PHE A 169 0.87 4.95 -13.01
N SER A 170 1.46 3.78 -13.24
CA SER A 170 0.70 2.54 -13.33
C SER A 170 0.05 2.16 -12.01
N THR A 171 -0.87 1.22 -12.13
CA THR A 171 -1.96 0.94 -11.21
C THR A 171 -1.57 0.10 -10.00
N THR A 172 -0.29 -0.21 -9.79
CA THR A 172 0.14 -1.05 -8.67
C THR A 172 -0.27 -0.41 -7.36
N SER A 173 -1.13 -1.10 -6.62
CA SER A 173 -1.63 -0.65 -5.34
C SER A 173 -0.51 -0.55 -4.31
N ARG A 174 -0.69 0.28 -3.28
CA ARG A 174 0.24 0.33 -2.14
C ARG A 174 0.43 -1.04 -1.49
N LEU A 175 -0.60 -1.90 -1.53
CA LEU A 175 -0.54 -3.24 -0.95
C LEU A 175 0.29 -4.21 -1.80
N GLU A 176 0.18 -4.17 -3.13
CA GLU A 176 1.07 -4.92 -4.02
C GLU A 176 2.53 -4.50 -3.85
N GLN A 177 2.79 -3.19 -3.82
CA GLN A 177 4.13 -2.65 -3.55
C GLN A 177 4.67 -3.13 -2.20
N LEU A 178 3.82 -3.19 -1.18
CA LEU A 178 4.16 -3.75 0.12
C LEU A 178 4.47 -5.25 0.01
N GLY A 179 3.66 -6.04 -0.69
CA GLY A 179 3.91 -7.47 -0.93
C GLY A 179 5.26 -7.72 -1.59
N ASP A 180 5.60 -6.95 -2.63
CA ASP A 180 6.88 -7.05 -3.34
C ASP A 180 8.09 -6.81 -2.44
N ARG A 181 7.99 -5.91 -1.44
CA ARG A 181 9.05 -5.67 -0.46
C ARG A 181 9.38 -6.91 0.38
N TYR A 182 8.40 -7.79 0.58
CA TYR A 182 8.52 -9.00 1.37
C TYR A 182 8.57 -10.28 0.53
N ASN A 183 8.65 -10.16 -0.80
CA ASN A 183 8.56 -11.28 -1.74
C ASN A 183 7.27 -12.12 -1.54
N ILE A 184 6.15 -11.42 -1.31
CA ILE A 184 4.82 -12.01 -1.12
C ILE A 184 3.92 -11.51 -2.23
N LYS A 185 3.35 -12.44 -2.99
CA LYS A 185 2.42 -12.13 -4.07
C LYS A 185 1.06 -11.77 -3.48
N VAL A 186 0.52 -10.61 -3.88
CA VAL A 186 -0.82 -10.16 -3.52
C VAL A 186 -1.72 -10.27 -4.75
N MET A 187 -2.88 -10.90 -4.60
CA MET A 187 -3.89 -11.06 -5.62
C MET A 187 -5.20 -10.41 -5.18
N PHE A 188 -5.74 -9.53 -6.02
CA PHE A 188 -7.05 -8.92 -5.80
C PHE A 188 -8.16 -9.75 -6.42
N CYS A 189 -9.06 -10.25 -5.58
CA CYS A 189 -10.29 -10.88 -6.04
C CYS A 189 -11.40 -9.84 -6.23
N PRO A 190 -12.24 -9.97 -7.28
CA PRO A 190 -13.44 -9.15 -7.42
C PRO A 190 -14.24 -9.16 -6.11
N LYS A 191 -14.68 -7.99 -5.66
CA LYS A 191 -15.43 -7.88 -4.41
C LYS A 191 -16.81 -8.52 -4.59
N PHE A 192 -16.92 -9.81 -4.26
CA PHE A 192 -18.19 -10.52 -4.22
C PHE A 192 -18.96 -10.07 -2.97
N HIS A 193 -19.92 -9.16 -3.18
CA HIS A 193 -21.00 -8.99 -2.22
C HIS A 193 -22.03 -10.05 -2.59
N SER A 194 -21.86 -11.28 -2.08
CA SER A 194 -23.05 -12.11 -1.88
C SER A 194 -23.96 -11.26 -1.01
N GLU A 195 -25.16 -10.92 -1.51
CA GLU A 195 -26.18 -10.12 -0.82
C GLU A 195 -26.05 -10.30 0.69
N LEU A 196 -25.61 -9.23 1.38
CA LEU A 196 -25.23 -9.18 2.80
C LEU A 196 -25.32 -10.55 3.49
N ASN A 197 -24.20 -11.29 3.52
CA ASN A 197 -24.20 -12.53 4.28
C ASN A 197 -24.65 -12.22 5.72
N ALA A 198 -25.27 -13.17 6.41
CA ALA A 198 -25.82 -12.91 7.74
C ALA A 198 -24.79 -12.35 8.75
N ILE A 199 -23.49 -12.57 8.51
CA ILE A 199 -22.38 -12.04 9.30
C ILE A 199 -22.17 -10.54 9.03
N GLU A 200 -22.19 -10.08 7.78
CA GLU A 200 -22.14 -8.67 7.42
C GLU A 200 -23.40 -7.95 7.89
N GLY A 201 -24.57 -8.58 7.78
CA GLY A 201 -25.83 -8.08 8.35
C GLY A 201 -25.74 -7.90 9.87
N LEU A 202 -25.17 -8.88 10.57
CA LEU A 202 -24.92 -8.80 12.01
C LEU A 202 -23.89 -7.71 12.35
N TRP A 203 -22.79 -7.60 11.61
CA TRP A 203 -21.80 -6.54 11.79
C TRP A 203 -22.38 -5.15 11.54
N CYS A 204 -23.22 -5.00 10.51
CA CYS A 204 -23.94 -3.75 10.25
C CYS A 204 -24.94 -3.42 11.37
N SER A 205 -25.67 -4.41 11.90
CA SER A 205 -26.60 -4.23 13.02
C SER A 205 -25.86 -3.86 14.32
N GLN A 206 -24.76 -4.53 14.63
CA GLN A 206 -23.93 -4.23 15.80
C GLN A 206 -23.26 -2.85 15.73
N LYS A 207 -23.12 -2.27 14.54
CA LYS A 207 -22.58 -0.91 14.33
C LYS A 207 -23.61 0.20 14.55
N GLN A 208 -24.90 -0.11 14.69
CA GLN A 208 -25.95 0.89 14.91
C GLN A 208 -26.12 1.28 16.38
N PHE A 209 -25.33 0.69 17.29
CA PHE A 209 -25.39 0.93 18.73
C PHE A 209 -24.02 1.32 19.29
#